data_AF-A0A6C0IVK4-F1
#
_entry.id   AF-A0A6C0IVK4-F1
#
_cell.length_a   1.000
_cell.length_b   1.000
_cell.length_c   1.000
_cell.angle_alpha   90.00
_cell.angle_beta   90.00
_cell.angle_gamma   90.00
#
_symmetry.space_group_name_H-M   'P 1'
#
loop_
_entity.id
_entity.type
_entity.pdbx_description
1 polymer ?
#
loop_
_entity_poly.entity_id
_entity_poly.type
_entity_poly.pdbx_seq_one_letter_code
_entity_poly.pdbx_strand_id
1 'polypeptide(L)'
;MLLRIVSCPIRVNRSPKQAIKLATNNHAAILDDPNGAYCYHCLGKPTITQSTRSCDADSWQSCKDWIANFRKATVICPLCEIDSVVPASSVPGPINETLKQWHNYWFTSCRSVSIDLEPRHYKSRIALRCPPTNRDIEEDETFCEEEEEAEEETVKIPIVVEPFCLNMEDFPKLH
;
A
#
# COMPACT_ATOMS: atom_id res chain seq x y z
N MET A 1 -40.47 -0.25 -27.75
CA MET A 1 -39.42 -1.20 -27.31
C MET A 1 -38.07 -0.62 -27.67
N LEU A 2 -37.34 -0.07 -26.69
CA LEU A 2 -36.00 0.50 -26.90
C LEU A 2 -34.95 -0.61 -26.74
N LEU A 3 -34.34 -1.03 -27.84
CA LEU A 3 -33.15 -1.87 -27.85
C LEU A 3 -31.95 -1.01 -27.44
N ARG A 4 -31.52 -1.12 -26.17
CA ARG A 4 -30.19 -0.64 -25.75
C ARG A 4 -29.16 -1.68 -26.11
N ILE A 5 -28.48 -1.48 -27.23
CA ILE A 5 -27.25 -2.20 -27.55
C ILE A 5 -26.15 -1.63 -26.66
N VAL A 6 -25.87 -2.31 -25.54
CA VAL A 6 -24.69 -2.04 -24.70
C VAL A 6 -23.51 -2.76 -25.35
N SER A 7 -22.94 -2.16 -26.40
CA SER A 7 -21.74 -2.70 -27.04
C SER A 7 -20.55 -1.83 -26.66
N CYS A 8 -19.84 -2.26 -25.62
CA CYS A 8 -18.44 -1.92 -25.43
C CYS A 8 -17.68 -3.24 -25.25
N PRO A 9 -17.15 -3.84 -26.33
CA PRO A 9 -16.05 -4.77 -26.16
C PRO A 9 -14.84 -3.91 -25.83
N ILE A 10 -14.65 -3.59 -24.55
CA ILE A 10 -13.34 -3.17 -24.04
C ILE A 10 -12.39 -4.23 -24.60
N ARG A 11 -11.40 -3.82 -25.41
CA ARG A 11 -10.35 -4.72 -25.88
C ARG A 11 -9.67 -5.24 -24.62
N VAL A 12 -10.12 -6.41 -24.15
CA VAL A 12 -9.65 -7.01 -22.92
C VAL A 12 -8.24 -7.48 -23.21
N ASN A 13 -7.29 -6.61 -22.94
CA ASN A 13 -5.91 -6.79 -23.34
C ASN A 13 -5.28 -7.74 -22.31
N ARG A 14 -5.28 -9.04 -22.62
CA ARG A 14 -4.96 -10.14 -21.68
C ARG A 14 -3.50 -10.20 -21.22
N SER A 15 -2.68 -9.18 -21.49
CA SER A 15 -1.24 -9.28 -21.27
C SER A 15 -0.92 -9.36 -19.76
N PRO A 16 -0.09 -10.32 -19.31
CA PRO A 16 0.32 -10.43 -17.90
C PRO A 16 1.00 -9.19 -17.33
N LYS A 17 1.54 -8.32 -18.19
CA LYS A 17 2.13 -7.03 -17.82
C LYS A 17 1.11 -6.04 -17.24
N GLN A 18 -0.17 -6.22 -17.51
CA GLN A 18 -1.22 -5.38 -16.94
C GLN A 18 -1.46 -5.66 -15.45
N ALA A 19 -1.17 -6.89 -14.99
CA ALA A 19 -1.38 -7.28 -13.60
C ALA A 19 -0.67 -6.32 -12.63
N ILE A 20 0.59 -5.96 -12.90
CA ILE A 20 1.34 -5.00 -12.08
C ILE A 20 0.68 -3.63 -12.07
N LYS A 21 0.24 -3.13 -13.22
CA LYS A 21 -0.41 -1.82 -13.29
C LYS A 21 -1.70 -1.76 -12.47
N LEU A 22 -2.41 -2.88 -12.40
CA LEU A 22 -3.62 -3.02 -11.58
C LEU A 22 -3.31 -3.31 -10.11
N ALA A 23 -2.10 -3.80 -9.81
CA ALA A 23 -1.65 -4.12 -8.46
C ALA A 23 -1.03 -2.94 -7.73
N THR A 24 -0.53 -1.93 -8.45
CA THR A 24 0.10 -0.74 -7.85
C THR A 24 -0.92 0.38 -7.61
N ASN A 25 -0.80 1.06 -6.47
CA ASN A 25 -1.58 2.24 -6.09
C ASN A 25 -3.10 2.04 -6.23
N ASN A 26 -3.55 0.86 -5.87
CA ASN A 26 -4.86 0.33 -6.24
C ASN A 26 -5.86 0.28 -5.09
N HIS A 27 -5.52 0.79 -3.90
CA HIS A 27 -6.37 0.67 -2.73
C HIS A 27 -7.76 1.28 -2.96
N ALA A 28 -7.85 2.51 -3.48
CA ALA A 28 -9.15 3.11 -3.80
C ALA A 28 -9.91 2.31 -4.87
N ALA A 29 -9.21 1.87 -5.92
CA ALA A 29 -9.83 1.11 -7.00
C ALA A 29 -10.43 -0.22 -6.50
N ILE A 30 -9.78 -0.87 -5.52
CA ILE A 30 -10.31 -2.09 -4.89
C ILE A 30 -11.51 -1.78 -3.98
N LEU A 31 -11.42 -0.75 -3.14
CA LEU A 31 -12.51 -0.38 -2.22
C LEU A 31 -13.78 0.05 -2.97
N ASP A 32 -13.61 0.67 -4.14
CA ASP A 32 -14.71 1.13 -4.98
C ASP A 32 -15.20 0.02 -5.96
N ASP A 33 -14.55 -1.15 -6.02
CA ASP A 33 -14.93 -2.24 -6.91
C ASP A 33 -16.09 -3.10 -6.32
N PRO A 34 -17.26 -3.16 -6.98
CA PRO A 34 -18.40 -3.92 -6.47
C PRO A 34 -18.16 -5.44 -6.40
N ASN A 35 -17.20 -5.97 -7.18
CA ASN A 35 -16.87 -7.38 -7.20
C ASN A 35 -15.76 -7.75 -6.20
N GLY A 36 -15.19 -6.76 -5.52
CA GLY A 36 -14.11 -6.89 -4.54
C GLY A 36 -12.74 -7.01 -5.21
N ALA A 37 -11.91 -7.93 -4.70
CA ALA A 37 -10.54 -8.09 -5.15
C ALA A 37 -10.17 -9.55 -5.41
N TYR A 38 -9.17 -9.77 -6.28
CA TYR A 38 -8.49 -11.05 -6.44
C TYR A 38 -7.00 -10.90 -6.19
N CYS A 39 -6.37 -11.95 -5.68
CA CYS A 39 -4.93 -12.03 -5.58
C CYS A 39 -4.41 -13.01 -6.62
N TYR A 40 -3.56 -12.56 -7.55
CA TYR A 40 -2.98 -13.44 -8.56
C TYR A 40 -1.74 -14.21 -8.07
N HIS A 41 -1.29 -14.01 -6.81
CA HIS A 41 -0.30 -14.88 -6.18
C HIS A 41 -0.97 -16.13 -5.55
N CYS A 42 -1.88 -15.94 -4.58
CA CYS A 42 -2.55 -17.08 -3.94
C CYS A 42 -3.78 -17.60 -4.69
N LEU A 43 -4.16 -16.96 -5.81
CA LEU A 43 -5.37 -17.26 -6.60
C LEU A 43 -6.68 -17.10 -5.81
N GLY A 44 -6.62 -16.47 -4.63
CA GLY A 44 -7.75 -16.28 -3.73
C GLY A 44 -8.53 -15.00 -3.99
N LYS A 45 -9.67 -14.88 -3.31
CA LYS A 45 -10.53 -13.70 -3.31
C LYS A 45 -10.49 -13.03 -1.91
N PRO A 46 -9.47 -12.21 -1.61
CA PRO A 46 -9.36 -11.58 -0.30
C PRO A 46 -10.45 -10.51 -0.10
N THR A 47 -10.89 -10.35 1.15
CA THR A 47 -11.70 -9.20 1.57
C THR A 47 -10.76 -8.06 1.94
N ILE A 48 -10.89 -6.93 1.25
CA ILE A 48 -10.06 -5.74 1.46
C ILE A 48 -10.93 -4.65 2.10
N THR A 49 -10.39 -4.01 3.14
CA THR A 49 -11.04 -2.97 3.95
C THR A 49 -10.11 -1.77 4.08
N GLN A 50 -10.63 -0.64 4.58
CA GLN A 50 -9.83 0.56 4.86
C GLN A 50 -8.72 0.36 5.92
N SER A 51 -8.74 -0.74 6.66
CA SER A 51 -7.70 -1.10 7.61
C SER A 51 -6.71 -2.13 7.05
N THR A 52 -6.91 -2.58 5.81
CA THR A 52 -6.02 -3.56 5.19
C THR A 52 -4.65 -2.94 4.98
N ARG A 53 -3.62 -3.71 5.33
CA ARG A 53 -2.23 -3.30 5.19
C ARG A 53 -1.91 -2.94 3.74
N SER A 54 -1.17 -1.87 3.56
CA SER A 54 -0.68 -1.43 2.26
C SER A 54 0.80 -1.04 2.34
N CYS A 55 1.49 -1.13 1.22
CA CYS A 55 2.80 -0.49 1.07
C CYS A 55 2.61 1.03 1.16
N ASP A 56 3.62 1.72 1.70
CA ASP A 56 3.66 3.19 1.81
C ASP A 56 2.65 3.82 2.78
N ALA A 57 2.18 3.10 3.81
CA ALA A 57 1.25 3.66 4.81
C ALA A 57 1.95 4.52 5.90
N ASP A 58 3.26 4.38 6.08
CA ASP A 58 3.96 4.83 7.30
C ASP A 58 4.68 6.19 7.17
N SER A 59 4.85 6.72 5.97
CA SER A 59 5.53 7.99 5.65
C SER A 59 4.69 9.29 5.82
N TRP A 60 3.67 9.33 6.68
CA TRP A 60 2.61 10.34 6.61
C TRP A 60 2.51 11.19 7.88
N GLN A 61 3.01 12.43 7.81
CA GLN A 61 3.06 13.35 8.94
C GLN A 61 1.71 13.95 9.39
N SER A 62 0.61 13.78 8.63
CA SER A 62 -0.67 14.46 8.91
C SER A 62 -1.90 13.62 8.58
N CYS A 63 -2.92 13.68 9.45
CA CYS A 63 -4.20 12.97 9.28
C CYS A 63 -4.97 13.40 8.02
N LYS A 64 -4.79 14.66 7.57
CA LYS A 64 -5.48 15.17 6.38
C LYS A 64 -4.86 14.60 5.10
N ASP A 65 -3.55 14.39 5.12
CA ASP A 65 -2.82 13.76 4.03
C ASP A 65 -3.07 12.25 4.03
N TRP A 66 -3.25 11.62 5.19
CA TRP A 66 -3.53 10.18 5.28
C TRP A 66 -4.69 9.74 4.38
N ILE A 67 -5.88 10.35 4.46
CA ILE A 67 -7.04 9.90 3.66
C ILE A 67 -6.79 10.03 2.15
N ALA A 68 -6.25 11.17 1.71
CA ALA A 68 -6.14 11.50 0.28
C ALA A 68 -5.26 10.52 -0.50
N ASN A 69 -4.40 9.83 0.22
CA ASN A 69 -3.14 9.41 -0.33
C ASN A 69 -2.92 7.94 0.21
N PHE A 70 -3.52 7.51 1.32
CA PHE A 70 -3.84 6.08 1.62
C PHE A 70 -4.63 5.44 0.47
N ARG A 71 -5.51 6.22 -0.16
CA ARG A 71 -6.22 5.83 -1.38
C ARG A 71 -5.30 5.50 -2.57
N LYS A 72 -4.06 5.99 -2.56
CA LYS A 72 -3.02 5.73 -3.57
C LYS A 72 -2.04 4.65 -3.13
N ALA A 73 -2.25 3.99 -2.00
CA ALA A 73 -1.36 2.96 -1.52
C ALA A 73 -1.55 1.65 -2.31
N THR A 74 -0.53 0.79 -2.27
CA THR A 74 -0.55 -0.55 -2.88
C THR A 74 -1.01 -1.59 -1.86
N VAL A 75 -2.11 -2.30 -2.12
CA VAL A 75 -2.69 -3.25 -1.16
C VAL A 75 -1.85 -4.51 -1.04
N ILE A 76 -1.58 -4.93 0.20
CA ILE A 76 -0.95 -6.23 0.49
C ILE A 76 -2.06 -7.26 0.72
N CYS A 77 -1.97 -8.42 0.08
CA CYS A 77 -2.96 -9.49 0.24
C CYS A 77 -3.01 -9.99 1.70
N PRO A 78 -4.15 -9.96 2.40
CA PRO A 78 -4.26 -10.45 3.78
C PRO A 78 -4.14 -11.98 3.89
N LEU A 79 -4.24 -12.71 2.77
CA LEU A 79 -4.18 -14.18 2.77
C LEU A 79 -2.76 -14.72 2.57
N CYS A 80 -1.90 -13.99 1.85
CA CYS A 80 -0.57 -14.47 1.50
C CYS A 80 0.54 -13.42 1.61
N GLU A 81 0.21 -12.21 2.08
CA GLU A 81 1.15 -11.12 2.35
C GLU A 81 1.96 -10.62 1.15
N ILE A 82 1.51 -10.94 -0.08
CA ILE A 82 2.11 -10.45 -1.32
C ILE A 82 1.26 -9.30 -1.89
N ASP A 83 1.92 -8.26 -2.40
CA ASP A 83 1.37 -7.08 -3.07
C ASP A 83 0.92 -7.39 -4.52
N SER A 84 0.10 -8.43 -4.67
CA SER A 84 -0.39 -8.94 -5.95
C SER A 84 -1.92 -8.95 -6.03
N VAL A 85 -2.55 -7.99 -5.36
CA VAL A 85 -4.01 -7.86 -5.31
C VAL A 85 -4.45 -6.95 -6.45
N VAL A 86 -5.58 -7.24 -7.09
CA VAL A 86 -6.16 -6.45 -8.19
C VAL A 86 -7.66 -6.27 -7.99
N PRO A 87 -8.27 -5.18 -8.49
CA PRO A 87 -9.73 -5.03 -8.51
C PRO A 87 -10.38 -6.14 -9.34
N ALA A 88 -11.42 -6.79 -8.80
CA ALA A 88 -12.02 -7.97 -9.41
C ALA A 88 -12.69 -7.69 -10.76
N SER A 89 -13.29 -6.52 -10.93
CA SER A 89 -13.93 -6.09 -12.19
C SER A 89 -12.91 -5.79 -13.29
N SER A 90 -11.65 -5.54 -12.92
CA SER A 90 -10.56 -5.27 -13.86
C SER A 90 -9.91 -6.55 -14.39
N VAL A 91 -10.24 -7.72 -13.84
CA VAL A 91 -9.67 -8.99 -14.29
C VAL A 91 -10.41 -9.49 -15.54
N PRO A 92 -9.69 -9.68 -16.67
CA PRO A 92 -10.24 -10.32 -17.86
C PRO A 92 -10.92 -11.66 -17.56
N GLY A 93 -12.11 -11.87 -18.12
CA GLY A 93 -12.70 -13.21 -18.20
C GLY A 93 -11.94 -14.11 -19.19
N PRO A 94 -11.81 -15.42 -18.94
CA PRO A 94 -12.19 -16.16 -17.72
C PRO A 94 -11.21 -15.90 -16.56
N ILE A 95 -11.76 -15.53 -15.39
CA ILE A 95 -11.01 -15.00 -14.24
C ILE A 95 -9.94 -15.99 -13.76
N ASN A 96 -10.32 -17.23 -13.46
CA ASN A 96 -9.41 -18.23 -12.90
C ASN A 96 -8.22 -18.55 -13.83
N GLU A 97 -8.45 -18.58 -15.15
CA GLU A 97 -7.38 -18.82 -16.12
C GLU A 97 -6.47 -17.60 -16.22
N THR A 98 -7.04 -16.41 -16.20
CA THR A 98 -6.29 -15.15 -16.26
C THR A 98 -5.41 -14.97 -15.03
N LEU A 99 -5.94 -15.22 -13.83
CA LEU A 99 -5.18 -15.20 -12.59
C LEU A 99 -4.04 -16.23 -12.62
N LYS A 100 -4.28 -17.45 -13.12
CA LYS A 100 -3.24 -18.48 -13.31
C LYS A 100 -2.18 -18.05 -14.33
N GLN A 101 -2.57 -17.41 -15.42
CA GLN A 101 -1.61 -16.89 -16.42
C GLN A 101 -0.72 -15.81 -15.80
N TRP A 102 -1.30 -14.88 -15.03
CA TRP A 102 -0.56 -13.83 -14.33
C TRP A 102 0.36 -14.41 -13.25
N HIS A 103 -0.14 -15.38 -12.47
CA HIS A 103 0.66 -16.12 -11.49
C HIS A 103 1.89 -16.75 -12.14
N ASN A 104 1.67 -17.52 -13.21
CA ASN A 104 2.72 -18.27 -13.87
C ASN A 104 3.80 -17.36 -14.46
N TYR A 105 3.38 -16.23 -15.03
CA TYR A 105 4.28 -15.24 -15.61
C TYR A 105 5.18 -14.56 -14.57
N TRP A 106 4.65 -14.22 -13.40
CA TRP A 106 5.39 -13.44 -12.39
C TRP A 106 6.12 -14.31 -11.36
N PHE A 107 5.58 -15.47 -11.00
CA PHE A 107 6.06 -16.25 -9.85
C PHE A 107 6.58 -17.65 -10.20
N THR A 108 6.35 -18.14 -11.42
CA THR A 108 6.69 -19.54 -11.79
C THR A 108 7.79 -19.63 -12.87
N SER A 109 8.25 -18.49 -13.38
CA SER A 109 9.23 -18.38 -14.49
C SER A 109 10.66 -18.86 -14.18
N CYS A 110 10.91 -19.50 -13.04
CA CYS A 110 12.23 -20.01 -12.63
C CYS A 110 12.24 -21.54 -12.39
N ARG A 111 11.53 -22.33 -13.19
CA ARG A 111 11.66 -23.79 -13.17
C ARG A 111 11.95 -24.38 -14.54
N SER A 112 13.20 -24.22 -14.97
CA SER A 112 14.02 -25.31 -15.54
C SER A 112 15.38 -24.79 -15.99
N VAL A 113 16.35 -24.81 -15.10
CA VAL A 113 17.68 -25.29 -15.51
C VAL A 113 18.02 -26.39 -14.52
N SER A 114 17.81 -27.64 -14.93
CA SER A 114 18.61 -28.74 -14.42
C SER A 114 20.05 -28.43 -14.82
N ILE A 115 20.74 -27.67 -13.98
CA ILE A 115 22.19 -27.57 -14.04
C ILE A 115 22.65 -28.91 -13.49
N ASP A 116 23.10 -29.79 -14.38
CA ASP A 116 23.94 -30.91 -14.00
C ASP A 116 25.05 -30.36 -13.10
N LEU A 117 25.04 -30.81 -11.85
CA LEU A 117 25.97 -30.40 -10.81
C LEU A 117 27.38 -30.81 -11.22
N GLU A 118 28.13 -29.91 -11.87
CA GLU A 118 29.57 -29.86 -11.68
C GLU A 118 29.88 -28.96 -10.48
N PRO A 119 30.59 -29.46 -9.45
CA PRO A 119 30.79 -28.74 -8.20
C PRO A 119 31.85 -27.66 -8.40
N ARG A 120 31.45 -26.47 -8.85
CA ARG A 120 32.26 -25.26 -8.64
C ARG A 120 31.73 -24.53 -7.44
N HIS A 121 32.56 -24.52 -6.40
CA HIS A 121 32.48 -23.68 -5.21
C HIS A 121 32.07 -22.24 -5.57
N TYR A 122 30.78 -21.97 -5.53
CA TYR A 122 30.24 -20.62 -5.56
C TYR A 122 29.41 -20.46 -4.30
N LYS A 123 29.98 -19.74 -3.32
CA LYS A 123 29.28 -19.29 -2.13
C LYS A 123 28.18 -18.32 -2.55
N SER A 124 26.98 -18.83 -2.83
CA SER A 124 25.78 -18.02 -2.90
C SER A 124 25.35 -17.66 -1.48
N ARG A 125 25.75 -16.47 -1.01
CA ARG A 125 24.93 -15.76 -0.03
C ARG A 125 23.66 -15.34 -0.74
N ILE A 126 22.58 -16.09 -0.55
CA ILE A 126 21.23 -15.59 -0.79
C ILE A 126 20.98 -14.54 0.28
N ALA A 127 21.36 -13.29 0.00
CA ALA A 127 20.90 -12.16 0.76
C ALA A 127 19.46 -11.86 0.31
N LEU A 128 18.49 -12.38 1.07
CA LEU A 128 17.16 -11.77 1.14
C LEU A 128 17.40 -10.32 1.55
N ARG A 129 17.29 -9.37 0.61
CA ARG A 129 17.29 -7.95 0.95
C ARG A 129 15.93 -7.60 1.55
N CYS A 130 15.80 -7.81 2.86
CA CYS A 130 15.02 -6.87 3.66
C CYS A 130 15.77 -5.53 3.65
N PRO A 131 15.07 -4.37 3.58
CA PRO A 131 15.73 -3.10 3.88
C PRO A 131 16.27 -3.13 5.32
N PRO A 132 17.44 -2.53 5.59
CA PRO A 132 17.99 -2.49 6.93
C PRO A 132 17.05 -1.70 7.84
N THR A 133 16.53 -2.35 8.87
CA THR A 133 16.14 -1.67 10.10
C THR A 133 17.41 -1.16 10.75
N ASN A 134 17.65 0.15 10.72
CA ASN A 134 18.64 0.78 11.58
C ASN A 134 18.19 0.59 13.05
N ARG A 135 18.66 -0.50 13.65
CA ARG A 135 18.85 -0.66 15.07
C ARG A 135 20.25 -1.22 15.23
N ASP A 136 21.22 -0.31 15.18
CA ASP A 136 22.54 -0.57 15.73
C ASP A 136 22.38 -0.52 17.25
N ILE A 137 22.33 -1.71 17.84
CA ILE A 137 22.72 -1.94 19.22
C ILE A 137 24.24 -2.05 19.14
N GLU A 138 24.94 -0.97 19.45
CA GLU A 138 26.34 -1.03 19.86
C GLU A 138 26.33 -1.10 21.39
N GLU A 139 26.55 -2.30 21.92
CA GLU A 139 27.12 -2.47 23.25
C GLU A 139 28.61 -2.18 23.11
N ASP A 140 29.08 -1.08 23.69
CA ASP A 140 30.45 -1.00 24.19
C ASP A 140 30.50 -0.08 25.41
N GLU A 141 31.04 -0.66 26.48
CA GLU A 141 31.28 -0.04 27.76
C GLU A 141 32.30 1.09 27.63
N THR A 142 32.01 2.29 28.13
CA THR A 142 33.07 3.14 28.73
C THR A 142 32.50 4.28 29.57
N PHE A 143 32.75 4.16 30.87
CA PHE A 143 33.31 5.18 31.77
C PHE A 143 32.57 6.52 32.02
N CYS A 144 32.32 6.75 33.31
CA CYS A 144 31.72 7.91 33.95
C CYS A 144 32.60 9.16 33.87
N GLU A 145 32.01 10.35 33.71
CA GLU A 145 32.33 11.54 34.51
C GLU A 145 31.04 12.33 34.81
N GLU A 146 30.96 12.79 36.05
CA GLU A 146 29.97 13.71 36.62
C GLU A 146 30.11 15.11 36.00
N GLU A 147 29.02 15.87 35.92
CA GLU A 147 28.94 17.35 36.05
C GLU A 147 27.48 17.75 35.72
N GLU A 148 26.64 18.03 36.72
CA GLU A 148 26.46 19.33 37.40
C GLU A 148 25.42 20.23 36.68
N GLU A 149 24.68 20.94 37.52
CA GLU A 149 23.38 21.61 37.36
C GLU A 149 23.31 22.68 36.26
N ALA A 150 22.11 22.91 35.71
CA ALA A 150 21.55 24.27 35.55
C ALA A 150 20.08 24.26 35.10
N GLU A 151 19.23 24.63 36.05
CA GLU A 151 18.00 25.42 36.02
C GLU A 151 17.36 25.86 34.68
N GLU A 152 16.07 25.50 34.56
CA GLU A 152 14.89 26.37 34.37
C GLU A 152 14.99 27.60 33.44
N GLU A 153 14.25 27.58 32.32
CA GLU A 153 13.40 28.76 31.98
C GLU A 153 12.23 28.38 31.06
N THR A 154 11.03 28.27 31.63
CA THR A 154 9.79 28.18 30.87
C THR A 154 9.41 29.57 30.36
N VAL A 155 9.55 29.82 29.05
CA VAL A 155 9.03 31.03 28.41
C VAL A 155 7.51 30.95 28.34
N LYS A 156 6.84 31.66 29.26
CA LYS A 156 5.40 31.93 29.20
C LYS A 156 5.14 32.95 28.09
N ILE A 157 4.62 32.50 26.96
CA ILE A 157 4.07 33.40 25.93
C ILE A 157 2.69 33.86 26.40
N PRO A 158 2.44 35.17 26.58
CA PRO A 158 1.09 35.68 26.82
C PRO A 158 0.26 35.55 25.54
N ILE A 159 -0.72 34.65 25.55
CA ILE A 159 -1.78 34.63 24.53
C ILE A 159 -2.70 35.81 24.84
N VAL A 160 -2.55 36.89 24.07
CA VAL A 160 -3.54 37.96 23.99
C VAL A 160 -4.75 37.38 23.26
N VAL A 161 -5.80 37.07 24.02
CA VAL A 161 -7.11 36.73 23.45
C VAL A 161 -7.79 38.05 23.12
N GLU A 162 -7.78 38.44 21.84
CA GLU A 162 -8.64 39.53 21.38
C GLU A 162 -10.11 39.12 21.53
N PRO A 163 -10.98 39.98 22.08
CA PRO A 163 -12.40 39.71 22.10
C PRO A 163 -12.94 39.73 20.67
N PHE A 164 -13.38 38.57 20.19
CA PHE A 164 -14.19 38.45 18.99
C PHE A 164 -15.47 39.27 19.17
N CYS A 165 -15.52 40.45 18.55
CA CYS A 165 -16.76 41.20 18.33
C CYS A 165 -17.59 40.45 17.28
N LEU A 166 -18.51 39.61 17.73
CA LEU A 166 -19.58 39.07 16.89
C LEU A 166 -20.57 40.20 16.57
N ASN A 167 -20.46 40.77 15.37
CA ASN A 167 -21.53 41.59 14.81
C ASN A 167 -22.74 40.67 14.52
N MET A 168 -23.85 40.94 15.21
CA MET A 168 -25.09 40.14 15.20
C MET A 168 -26.01 40.42 14.01
N GLU A 169 -25.56 41.09 12.95
CA GLU A 169 -26.46 41.62 11.91
C GLU A 169 -26.70 40.70 10.70
N ASP A 170 -26.13 39.50 10.64
CA ASP A 170 -26.18 38.65 9.43
C ASP A 170 -27.02 37.37 9.60
N PHE A 171 -28.23 37.49 10.15
CA PHE A 171 -29.24 36.43 10.06
C PHE A 171 -30.37 36.83 9.09
N PRO A 172 -30.55 36.13 7.96
CA PRO A 172 -31.65 36.38 7.05
C PRO A 172 -32.99 35.98 7.70
N LYS A 173 -33.90 36.95 7.77
CA LYS A 173 -35.30 36.77 8.18
C LYS A 173 -36.00 35.85 7.17
N LEU A 174 -36.33 34.64 7.59
CA LEU A 174 -37.33 33.81 6.92
C LEU A 174 -38.72 34.42 7.19
N HIS A 175 -39.43 34.74 6.11
CA HIS A 175 -40.83 35.14 6.11
C HIS A 175 -41.59 34.30 5.10
#